data_AF-I4G979-F1
#
_entry.id   AF-I4G979-F1
#
_cell.length_a   1.000
_cell.length_b   1.000
_cell.length_c   1.000
_cell.angle_alpha   90.00
_cell.angle_beta   90.00
_cell.angle_gamma   90.00
#
_symmetry.space_group_name_H-M   'P 1'
#
loop_
_entity.id
_entity.type
_entity.pdbx_description
1 polymer ?
#
loop_
_entity_poly.entity_id
_entity_poly.type
_entity_poly.pdbx_seq_one_letter_code
_entity_poly.pdbx_strand_id
1 'polypeptide(L)' 'MILRLLNRRLGEISSTLSQQIQELSLEQLETLGEALLDFTSLTVLTTWLLDTET' A
#
# COMPACT_ATOMS: atom_id res chain seq x y z
N MET A 1 -0.85 -9.86 -5.54
CA MET A 1 0.61 -10.03 -5.32
C MET A 1 1.26 -8.87 -4.56
N ILE A 2 0.70 -7.66 -4.62
CA ILE A 2 1.20 -6.44 -3.94
C ILE A 2 1.34 -6.57 -2.42
N LEU A 3 0.40 -7.21 -1.71
CA LEU A 3 0.50 -7.42 -0.26
C LEU A 3 1.77 -8.14 0.21
N ARG A 4 2.29 -9.03 -0.63
CA ARG A 4 3.53 -9.77 -0.35
C ARG A 4 4.78 -8.87 -0.53
N LEU A 5 4.72 -7.95 -1.49
CA LEU A 5 5.78 -6.96 -1.74
C LEU A 5 5.81 -5.92 -0.62
N LEU A 6 4.64 -5.44 -0.22
CA LEU A 6 4.48 -4.55 0.93
C LEU A 6 5.03 -5.20 2.20
N ASN A 7 4.69 -6.47 2.46
CA ASN A 7 5.22 -7.19 3.62
C ASN A 7 6.75 -7.32 3.60
N ARG A 8 7.36 -7.48 2.42
CA ARG A 8 8.82 -7.55 2.28
C ARG A 8 9.52 -6.20 2.41
N ARG A 9 8.89 -5.13 1.94
CA ARG A 9 9.46 -3.77 1.94
C ARG A 9 9.29 -3.07 3.29
N LEU A 10 8.07 -3.12 3.83
CA LEU A 10 7.66 -2.37 5.00
C LEU A 10 7.59 -3.22 6.27
N GLY A 11 7.78 -4.54 6.15
CA GLY A 11 7.62 -5.48 7.24
C GLY A 11 6.16 -5.89 7.41
N GLU A 12 5.79 -6.33 8.61
CA GLU A 12 4.47 -6.91 8.85
C GLU A 12 3.34 -5.89 8.62
N ILE A 13 2.54 -6.12 7.57
CA ILE A 13 1.37 -5.30 7.26
C ILE A 13 0.20 -5.80 8.12
N SER A 14 -0.38 -4.91 8.91
CA SER A 14 -1.56 -5.20 9.72
C SER A 14 -2.77 -5.60 8.86
N SER A 15 -3.64 -6.44 9.41
CA SER A 15 -4.82 -6.95 8.69
C SER A 15 -5.73 -5.81 8.19
N THR A 16 -5.86 -4.71 8.92
CA THR A 16 -6.63 -3.51 8.52
C THR A 16 -6.10 -2.88 7.24
N LEU A 17 -4.77 -2.66 7.16
CA LEU A 17 -4.14 -2.12 5.95
C LEU A 17 -4.33 -3.09 4.78
N SER A 18 -4.21 -4.39 5.04
CA SER A 18 -4.40 -5.38 4.00
C SER A 18 -5.81 -5.43 3.44
N GLN A 19 -6.83 -5.06 4.23
CA GLN A 19 -8.19 -4.87 3.72
C GLN A 19 -8.29 -3.61 2.87
N GLN A 20 -7.80 -2.46 3.35
CA GLN A 20 -7.82 -1.22 2.55
C GLN A 20 -7.16 -1.40 1.17
N ILE A 21 -5.99 -2.05 1.14
CA ILE A 21 -5.27 -2.33 -0.12
C ILE A 21 -6.08 -3.25 -1.06
N GLN A 22 -6.92 -4.14 -0.52
CA GLN A 22 -7.80 -5.00 -1.32
C GLN A 22 -9.04 -4.28 -1.82
N GLU A 23 -9.43 -3.17 -1.19
CA GLU A 23 -10.55 -2.31 -1.64
C GLU A 23 -10.12 -1.29 -2.69
N LEU A 24 -8.81 -1.10 -2.89
CA LEU A 24 -8.26 -0.24 -3.94
C LEU A 24 -8.66 -0.72 -5.34
N SER A 25 -8.91 0.25 -6.22
CA SER A 25 -9.16 -0.01 -7.64
C SER A 25 -7.89 -0.47 -8.37
N LEU A 26 -8.05 -1.06 -9.55
CA LEU A 26 -6.92 -1.56 -10.36
C LEU A 26 -5.89 -0.45 -10.62
N GLU A 27 -6.33 0.75 -11.01
CA GLU A 27 -5.47 1.91 -11.26
C GLU A 27 -4.67 2.29 -10.01
N GLN A 28 -5.31 2.31 -8.84
CA GLN A 28 -4.63 2.58 -7.56
C GLN A 28 -3.61 1.50 -7.22
N LEU A 29 -3.90 0.22 -7.49
CA LEU A 29 -2.94 -0.86 -7.30
C LEU A 29 -1.72 -0.73 -8.21
N GLU A 30 -1.89 -0.25 -9.44
CA GLU A 30 -0.78 0.03 -10.35
C GLU A 30 0.07 1.19 -9.83
N THR A 31 -0.55 2.31 -9.44
CA THR A 31 0.14 3.45 -8.83
C THR A 31 0.83 3.07 -7.51
N LEU A 32 0.18 2.25 -6.70
CA LEU A 32 0.73 1.71 -5.45
C LEU A 32 2.00 0.91 -5.74
N GLY A 33 2.01 0.09 -6.79
CA GLY A 33 3.18 -0.69 -7.18
C GLY A 33 4.38 0.17 -7.60
N GLU A 34 4.12 1.31 -8.26
CA GLU A 34 5.15 2.26 -8.66
C GLU A 34 5.68 3.06 -7.46
N ALA A 35 4.75 3.58 -6.62
CA ALA A 35 5.08 4.29 -5.38
C ALA A 35 5.71 3.39 -4.31
N LEU A 36 5.46 2.06 -4.34
CA LEU A 36 6.04 1.08 -3.43
C LEU A 36 7.57 1.10 -3.43
N LEU A 37 8.18 1.48 -4.55
CA LEU A 37 9.63 1.62 -4.66
C LEU A 37 10.16 2.80 -3.83
N ASP A 38 9.33 3.82 -3.62
CA ASP A 38 9.64 5.04 -2.86
C ASP A 38 9.25 4.93 -1.38
N PHE A 39 8.42 3.96 -1.03
CA PHE A 39 8.01 3.76 0.35
C PHE A 39 9.17 3.36 1.25
N THR A 40 9.49 4.26 2.18
CA THR A 40 10.55 4.10 3.18
C THR A 40 10.02 3.63 4.53
N SER A 41 8.71 3.71 4.78
CA SER A 41 8.09 3.34 6.07
C SER A 41 6.59 3.11 5.94
N LEU A 42 5.99 2.38 6.89
CA LEU A 42 4.55 2.17 6.96
C LEU A 42 3.75 3.47 7.01
N THR A 43 4.32 4.53 7.62
CA THR A 43 3.71 5.86 7.65
C THR A 43 3.43 6.40 6.24
N VAL A 44 4.37 6.22 5.30
CA VAL A 44 4.22 6.66 3.91
C VAL A 44 3.09 5.90 3.22
N LEU A 45 3.00 4.59 3.46
CA LEU A 45 1.90 3.76 2.95
C LEU A 45 0.54 4.24 3.49
N THR A 46 0.42 4.48 4.79
CA THR A 46 -0.84 4.97 5.39
C THR A 46 -1.23 6.33 4.85
N THR A 47 -0.27 7.25 4.67
CA THR A 47 -0.54 8.57 4.08
C THR A 47 -0.98 8.44 2.62
N TRP A 48 -0.34 7.55 1.85
CA TRP A 48 -0.72 7.30 0.47
C TRP A 48 -2.13 6.72 0.36
N LEU A 49 -2.49 5.76 1.22
CA LEU A 49 -3.85 5.18 1.24
C LEU A 49 -4.91 6.25 1.52
N LEU A 50 -4.65 7.15 2.47
CA LEU A 50 -5.54 8.27 2.79
C LEU A 50 -5.68 9.29 1.64
N ASP A 51 -4.59 9.58 0.92
CA ASP A 51 -4.60 10.47 -0.24
C ASP A 51 -5.43 9.87 -1.40
N THR A 52 -5.37 8.55 -1.57
CA THR A 52 -6.14 7.86 -2.61
C THR A 52 -7.64 7.71 -2.32
N GLU A 53 -8.11 8.08 -1.12
CA GLU A 53 -9.55 8.08 -0.77
C GLU A 53 -10.28 9.40 -1.10
N THR A 54 -9.61 10.41 -1.70
CA THR A 54 -10.22 11.69 -2.13
C THR A 54 -10.36 11.83 -3.64
#